data_AF-A0A9D8E5K9-F1
#
_entry.id   AF-A0A9D8E5K9-F1
#
_cell.length_a   1.000
_cell.length_b   1.000
_cell.length_c   1.000
_cell.angle_alpha   90.00
_cell.angle_beta   90.00
_cell.angle_gamma   90.00
#
_symmetry.space_group_name_H-M   'P 1'
#
loop_
_entity.id
_entity.type
_entity.pdbx_description
1 polymer ?
#
loop_
_entity_poly.entity_id
_entity_poly.type
_entity_poly.pdbx_seq_one_letter_code
_entity_poly.pdbx_strand_id
1 'polypeptide(L)' 'MQSTSVRIDTATHDELKRLAASLGTTVGEAVALAVRRLRQERIGEELAGALTSGETDWLDAELG' A
#
# COMPACT_ATOMS: atom_id res chain seq x y z
N MET A 1 12.92 -12.03 13.13
CA MET A 1 12.14 -11.74 11.90
C MET A 1 10.68 -12.02 12.20
N GLN A 2 9.81 -11.02 12.09
CA GLN A 2 8.36 -11.25 12.17
C GLN A 2 7.91 -11.91 10.86
N SER A 3 7.25 -13.06 10.97
CA SER A 3 6.68 -13.76 9.82
C SER A 3 5.16 -13.66 9.89
N THR A 4 4.54 -13.26 8.78
CA THR A 4 3.08 -13.20 8.66
C THR A 4 2.64 -14.29 7.69
N SER A 5 1.74 -15.16 8.14
CA SER A 5 1.16 -16.21 7.31
C SER A 5 -0.19 -15.75 6.77
N VAL A 6 -0.39 -15.88 5.46
CA VAL A 6 -1.64 -15.56 4.77
C VAL A 6 -2.12 -16.82 4.06
N ARG A 7 -3.41 -17.15 4.23
CA ARG A 7 -4.06 -18.26 3.53
C ARG A 7 -4.74 -17.74 2.27
N ILE A 8 -4.46 -18.41 1.17
CA ILE A 8 -5.06 -18.19 -0.15
C ILE A 8 -5.37 -19.56 -0.75
N ASP A 9 -6.26 -19.59 -1.74
CA ASP A 9 -6.50 -20.80 -2.51
C ASP A 9 -5.32 -21.13 -3.44
N THR A 10 -5.31 -22.36 -3.95
CA THR A 10 -4.24 -22.87 -4.81
C THR A 10 -4.11 -22.09 -6.12
N ALA A 11 -5.24 -21.65 -6.71
CA ALA A 11 -5.20 -20.95 -7.99
C ALA A 11 -4.53 -19.58 -7.84
N THR A 12 -4.91 -18.84 -6.79
CA THR A 12 -4.27 -17.57 -6.44
C THR A 12 -2.78 -17.75 -6.15
N HIS A 13 -2.40 -18.81 -5.43
CA HIS A 13 -0.99 -19.08 -5.14
C HIS A 13 -0.17 -19.34 -6.42
N ASP A 14 -0.72 -20.10 -7.37
CA ASP A 14 -0.04 -20.40 -8.62
C ASP A 14 0.08 -19.16 -9.52
N GLU A 15 -0.91 -18.28 -9.49
CA GLU A 15 -0.83 -17.00 -10.19
C GLU A 15 0.25 -16.09 -9.60
N LEU A 16 0.32 -15.98 -8.27
CA LEU A 16 1.37 -15.21 -7.60
C LEU A 16 2.76 -15.78 -7.88
N LYS A 17 2.92 -17.11 -7.96
CA LYS A 17 4.18 -17.74 -8.37
C LYS A 17 4.58 -17.36 -9.79
N ARG A 18 3.66 -17.42 -10.75
CA ARG A 18 3.93 -17.04 -12.14
C ARG A 18 4.32 -15.57 -12.23
N LEU A 19 3.61 -14.69 -11.53
CA LEU A 19 3.92 -13.27 -11.49
C LEU A 19 5.31 -13.02 -10.90
N ALA A 20 5.60 -13.60 -9.73
CA ALA A 20 6.90 -13.45 -9.07
C ALA A 20 8.05 -13.94 -9.97
N ALA A 21 7.88 -15.08 -10.64
CA ALA A 21 8.84 -15.60 -11.62
C ALA A 21 9.04 -14.63 -12.80
N SER A 22 7.97 -14.05 -13.35
CA SER A 22 8.06 -13.07 -14.44
C SER A 22 8.82 -11.80 -14.06
N LEU A 23 8.81 -11.45 -12.76
CA LEU A 23 9.50 -10.30 -12.20
C LEU A 23 10.90 -10.65 -11.67
N GLY A 24 11.34 -11.91 -11.75
CA GLY A 24 12.63 -12.37 -11.24
C GLY A 24 12.77 -12.26 -9.72
N THR A 25 11.67 -12.40 -8.97
CA THR A 25 11.60 -12.21 -7.51
C THR A 25 10.86 -13.37 -6.83
N THR A 26 10.83 -13.40 -5.50
CA THR A 26 10.06 -14.38 -4.74
C THR A 26 8.60 -13.95 -4.54
N VAL A 27 7.71 -14.90 -4.24
CA VAL A 27 6.30 -14.59 -3.91
C VAL A 27 6.20 -13.61 -2.73
N GLY A 28 7.03 -13.80 -1.70
CA GLY A 28 7.03 -12.93 -0.52
C GLY A 28 7.42 -11.48 -0.86
N GLU A 29 8.45 -11.29 -1.69
CA GLU A 29 8.88 -9.97 -2.15
C GLU A 29 7.85 -9.30 -3.05
N ALA A 30 7.23 -10.05 -3.98
CA ALA A 30 6.16 -9.56 -4.82
C ALA A 30 4.95 -9.10 -4.00
N VAL A 31 4.55 -9.89 -3.00
CA VAL A 31 3.45 -9.53 -2.07
C VAL A 31 3.83 -8.31 -1.23
N ALA A 32 5.05 -8.24 -0.71
CA ALA A 32 5.50 -7.08 0.06
C ALA A 32 5.47 -5.79 -0.78
N LEU A 33 5.87 -5.87 -2.05
CA LEU A 33 5.78 -4.75 -2.99
C LEU A 33 4.33 -4.35 -3.27
N ALA A 34 3.45 -5.33 -3.53
CA ALA A 34 2.04 -5.08 -3.79
C ALA A 34 1.35 -4.41 -2.59
N VAL A 35 1.54 -4.95 -1.38
CA VAL A 35 0.99 -4.39 -0.14
C VAL A 35 1.49 -2.97 0.08
N ARG A 36 2.78 -2.71 -0.16
CA ARG A 36 3.35 -1.36 -0.07
C ARG A 36 2.68 -0.40 -1.06
N ARG A 37 2.48 -0.83 -2.31
CA ARG A 37 1.84 0.00 -3.35
C ARG A 37 0.39 0.32 -3.00
N LEU A 38 -0.39 -0.66 -2.57
CA LEU A 38 -1.78 -0.46 -2.14
C LEU A 38 -1.90 0.55 -0.99
N ARG A 39 -0.97 0.47 -0.01
CA ARG A 39 -0.91 1.46 1.08
C ARG A 39 -0.56 2.85 0.55
N GLN A 40 0.40 2.95 -0.35
CA GLN A 40 0.82 4.23 -0.92
C GLN A 40 -0.29 4.88 -1.76
N GLU A 41 -1.04 4.09 -2.52
CA GLU A 41 -2.19 4.54 -3.30
C GLU A 41 -3.26 5.14 -2.39
N ARG A 42 -3.64 4.42 -1.32
CA ARG A 42 -4.60 4.94 -0.33
C ARG A 42 -4.15 6.26 0.31
N ILE A 43 -2.88 6.34 0.71
CA ILE A 43 -2.33 7.59 1.26
C ILE A 43 -2.39 8.70 0.21
N GLY A 44 -2.10 8.39 -1.06
CA GLY A 44 -2.20 9.35 -2.16
C GLY A 44 -3.62 9.86 -2.37
N GLU A 45 -4.62 8.97 -2.30
CA GLU A 45 -6.04 9.34 -2.37
C GLU A 45 -6.43 10.28 -1.22
N GLU A 46 -5.98 9.98 0.01
CA GLU A 46 -6.26 10.80 1.20
C GLU A 46 -5.60 12.19 1.08
N LEU A 47 -4.34 12.25 0.67
CA LEU A 47 -3.60 13.50 0.50
C LEU A 47 -4.09 14.35 -0.67
N ALA A 48 -4.70 13.75 -1.68
CA ALA A 48 -5.30 14.46 -2.81
C ALA A 48 -6.67 15.06 -2.49
N GLY A 49 -7.25 14.71 -1.33
CA GLY A 49 -8.49 15.29 -0.84
C GLY A 49 -8.36 16.80 -0.62
N ALA A 50 -9.46 17.53 -0.81
CA ALA A 50 -9.52 18.92 -0.39
C ALA A 50 -9.33 18.98 1.14
N LEU A 51 -8.54 19.94 1.61
CA LEU A 51 -8.39 20.20 3.03
C LEU A 51 -9.76 20.49 3.64
N THR A 52 -9.99 19.96 4.83
CA THR A 52 -11.15 20.35 5.62
C THR A 52 -11.03 21.82 6.03
N SER A 53 -12.16 22.44 6.35
CA SER A 53 -12.17 23.82 6.85
C SER A 53 -11.28 23.98 8.08
N GLY A 54 -11.31 23.03 9.02
CA GLY A 54 -10.45 23.07 10.21
C GLY A 54 -8.95 22.94 9.92
N GLU A 55 -8.57 22.14 8.92
CA GLU A 55 -7.16 22.05 8.47
C GLU A 55 -6.71 23.33 7.77
N THR A 56 -7.60 23.96 7.00
CA THR A 56 -7.35 25.24 6.35
C THR A 56 -7.20 26.36 7.38
N ASP A 57 -8.15 26.46 8.32
CA ASP A 57 -8.12 27.43 9.42
C ASP A 57 -6.87 27.26 10.30
N TRP A 58 -6.40 26.02 10.49
CA TRP A 58 -5.15 25.75 11.20
C TRP A 58 -3.92 26.21 10.41
N LEU A 59 -3.88 25.98 9.10
CA LEU A 59 -2.77 26.43 8.22
C LEU A 59 -2.71 27.95 8.11
N ASP A 60 -3.87 28.60 8.08
CA ASP A 60 -4.01 30.05 7.95
C ASP A 60 -3.92 30.78 9.31
N ALA A 61 -3.72 30.06 10.41
CA ALA A 61 -3.60 30.65 11.73
C ALA A 61 -2.36 31.56 11.81
N GLU A 62 -2.55 32.82 12.20
CA GLU A 62 -1.46 33.74 12.45
C GLU A 62 -0.58 33.22 13.60
N LEU A 63 0.72 33.03 13.32
CA LEU A 63 1.72 32.74 14.35
C LEU A 63 1.97 34.03 15.12
N GLY A 64 1.35 34.14 16.29
CA GLY A 64 1.54 35.24 17.25
C GLY A 64 2.91 35.25 17.92
#